data_AF-A0A0P1BAB7-F1
#
_entry.id   AF-A0A0P1BAB7-F1
#
_cell.length_a   1.000
_cell.length_b   1.000
_cell.length_c   1.000
_cell.angle_alpha   90.00
_cell.angle_beta   90.00
_cell.angle_gamma   90.00
#
_symmetry.space_group_name_H-M   'P 1'
#
loop_
_entity.id
_entity.type
_entity.pdbx_description
1 polymer ?
#
loop_
_entity_poly.entity_id
_entity_poly.type
_entity_poly.pdbx_seq_one_letter_code
_entity_poly.pdbx_strand_id
1 'polypeptide(L)'
;MAPSPAPIHGANASSAPVTGRIRPQSASEKQAAHLEKLLKDPDRPVHIPKPAKEKELRPPREMMKNVSGSSAGAGSGEFHVYKHARRREYERVRLMEEKEAKSKEAAAFEAQQAALEAESEAKTSKNRAKRDKKKARAAAAAAAAAAATALEGGPCKSTSQIGEALDADADAEGTAEREDAQKVEEEGEGEREKKKRRIARPVEGADVAFRRPGVQSDEE
;
A
#
# COMPACT_ATOMS: atom_id res chain seq x y z
N MET A 1 5.25 -60.81 -56.57
CA MET A 1 4.37 -59.98 -55.73
C MET A 1 4.19 -60.65 -54.38
N ALA A 2 4.82 -60.10 -53.35
CA ALA A 2 4.52 -60.39 -51.94
C ALA A 2 4.59 -59.05 -51.20
N PRO A 3 3.53 -58.61 -50.49
CA PRO A 3 3.56 -57.36 -49.76
C PRO A 3 4.32 -57.53 -48.44
N SER A 4 5.27 -56.62 -48.19
CA SER A 4 6.01 -56.50 -46.92
C SER A 4 5.06 -56.06 -45.78
N PRO A 5 5.16 -56.61 -44.56
CA PRO A 5 4.26 -56.26 -43.46
C PRO A 5 4.57 -54.85 -42.90
N ALA A 6 3.52 -54.07 -42.66
CA ALA A 6 3.59 -52.74 -42.07
C ALA A 6 4.06 -52.78 -40.60
N PRO A 7 4.78 -51.74 -40.12
CA PRO A 7 5.16 -51.65 -38.72
C PRO A 7 3.92 -51.40 -37.84
N ILE A 8 3.66 -52.34 -36.93
CA ILE A 8 2.71 -52.20 -35.83
C ILE A 8 3.14 -51.03 -34.94
N HIS A 9 2.45 -49.90 -35.05
CA HIS A 9 2.58 -48.81 -34.08
C HIS A 9 2.18 -49.34 -32.70
N GLY A 10 3.11 -49.17 -31.76
CA GLY A 10 3.03 -49.73 -30.42
C GLY A 10 1.70 -49.42 -29.74
N ALA A 11 1.21 -50.42 -29.01
CA ALA A 11 0.07 -50.33 -28.13
C ALA A 11 0.12 -49.02 -27.34
N ASN A 12 -0.80 -48.11 -27.66
CA ASN A 12 -1.04 -46.93 -26.87
C ASN A 12 -1.64 -47.43 -25.56
N ALA A 13 -0.79 -47.59 -24.54
CA ALA A 13 -1.21 -48.02 -23.22
C ALA A 13 -2.39 -47.14 -22.81
N SER A 14 -3.55 -47.77 -22.69
CA SER A 14 -4.79 -47.14 -22.26
C SER A 14 -4.51 -46.29 -21.03
N SER A 15 -4.52 -44.97 -21.18
CA SER A 15 -4.67 -44.06 -20.04
C SER A 15 -6.11 -44.25 -19.56
N ALA A 16 -6.31 -45.29 -18.74
CA ALA A 16 -7.56 -45.48 -18.03
C ALA A 16 -7.90 -44.14 -17.36
N PRO A 17 -9.14 -43.62 -17.53
CA PRO A 17 -9.49 -42.36 -16.89
C PRO A 17 -9.32 -42.57 -15.40
N VAL A 18 -8.35 -41.88 -14.79
CA VAL A 18 -8.18 -41.85 -13.35
C VAL A 18 -9.52 -41.37 -12.80
N THR A 19 -10.30 -42.30 -12.24
CA THR A 19 -11.58 -42.05 -11.58
C THR A 19 -11.33 -41.43 -10.20
N GLY A 20 -10.46 -40.42 -10.17
CA GLY A 20 -10.16 -39.61 -9.02
C GLY A 20 -10.48 -38.17 -9.37
N ARG A 21 -11.13 -37.46 -8.45
CA ARG A 21 -11.34 -36.01 -8.56
C ARG A 21 -9.98 -35.36 -8.89
N ILE A 22 -9.82 -34.88 -10.12
CA ILE A 22 -8.62 -34.13 -10.53
C ILE A 22 -8.62 -32.86 -9.68
N ARG A 23 -7.68 -32.79 -8.74
CA ARG A 23 -7.48 -31.60 -7.93
C ARG A 23 -6.87 -30.54 -8.85
N PRO A 24 -7.48 -29.35 -8.98
CA PRO A 24 -6.94 -28.30 -9.84
C PRO A 24 -5.57 -27.88 -9.31
N GLN A 25 -4.56 -28.03 -10.16
CA GLN A 25 -3.17 -27.81 -9.79
C GLN A 25 -2.76 -26.34 -9.99
N SER A 26 -3.29 -25.70 -11.04
CA SER A 26 -3.02 -24.28 -11.33
C SER A 26 -4.11 -23.34 -10.77
N ALA A 27 -3.76 -22.04 -10.64
CA ALA A 27 -4.72 -21.02 -10.19
C ALA A 27 -5.88 -20.83 -11.18
N SER A 28 -5.59 -20.93 -12.48
CA SER A 28 -6.59 -20.87 -13.55
C SER A 28 -7.52 -22.09 -13.52
N GLU A 29 -7.01 -23.30 -13.29
CA GLU A 29 -7.85 -24.49 -13.13
C GLU A 29 -8.76 -24.39 -11.89
N LYS A 30 -8.28 -23.79 -10.79
CA LYS A 30 -9.12 -23.54 -9.61
C LYS A 30 -10.26 -22.59 -9.96
N GLN A 31 -9.97 -21.49 -10.66
CA GLN A 31 -10.99 -20.55 -11.10
C GLN A 31 -11.98 -21.20 -12.08
N ALA A 32 -11.49 -21.96 -13.05
CA ALA A 32 -12.31 -22.71 -14.01
C ALA A 32 -13.26 -23.68 -13.28
N ALA A 33 -12.77 -24.46 -12.30
CA ALA A 33 -13.61 -25.36 -11.51
C ALA A 33 -14.68 -24.63 -10.68
N HIS A 34 -14.40 -23.42 -10.19
CA HIS A 34 -15.41 -22.58 -9.52
C HIS A 34 -16.43 -22.04 -10.52
N LEU A 35 -16.00 -21.58 -11.70
CA LEU A 35 -16.87 -21.12 -12.78
C LEU A 35 -17.79 -22.25 -13.27
N GLU A 36 -17.26 -23.44 -13.53
CA GLU A 36 -18.04 -24.62 -13.88
C GLU A 36 -19.07 -24.96 -12.80
N LYS A 37 -18.77 -24.73 -11.51
CA LYS A 37 -19.73 -24.93 -10.43
C LYS A 37 -20.82 -23.87 -10.40
N LEU A 38 -20.49 -22.61 -10.66
CA LEU A 38 -21.46 -21.50 -10.70
C LEU A 38 -22.36 -21.59 -11.94
N LEU A 39 -21.81 -21.99 -13.09
CA LEU A 39 -22.52 -22.07 -14.37
C LEU A 39 -23.44 -23.29 -14.50
N LYS A 40 -23.35 -24.28 -13.59
CA LYS A 40 -24.28 -25.41 -13.53
C LYS A 40 -25.72 -24.96 -13.26
N ASP A 41 -25.90 -23.96 -12.39
CA ASP A 41 -27.20 -23.42 -12.00
C ASP A 41 -27.18 -21.88 -12.12
N PRO A 42 -27.39 -21.32 -13.32
CA PRO A 42 -27.26 -19.87 -13.54
C PRO A 42 -28.33 -19.03 -12.81
N ASP A 43 -29.47 -19.63 -12.47
CA ASP A 43 -30.57 -18.94 -11.77
C ASP A 43 -30.34 -18.83 -10.25
N ARG A 44 -29.31 -19.51 -9.71
CA ARG A 44 -29.03 -19.50 -8.27
C ARG A 44 -28.37 -18.18 -7.87
N PRO A 45 -28.92 -17.42 -6.91
CA PRO A 45 -28.30 -16.18 -6.46
C PRO A 45 -26.94 -16.47 -5.81
N VAL A 46 -25.89 -15.80 -6.31
CA VAL A 46 -24.52 -15.94 -5.81
C VAL A 46 -24.37 -15.17 -4.50
N HIS A 47 -23.92 -15.84 -3.44
CA HIS A 47 -23.64 -15.19 -2.16
C HIS A 47 -22.23 -14.58 -2.16
N ILE A 48 -22.15 -13.26 -2.29
CA ILE A 48 -20.91 -12.51 -2.06
C ILE A 48 -20.76 -12.30 -0.56
N PRO A 49 -19.66 -12.79 0.07
CA PRO A 49 -19.46 -12.60 1.50
C PRO A 49 -19.37 -11.10 1.81
N LYS A 50 -20.12 -10.67 2.83
CA LYS A 50 -20.01 -9.31 3.37
C LYS A 50 -18.63 -9.12 4.00
N PRO A 51 -18.10 -7.88 4.05
CA PRO A 51 -16.83 -7.60 4.71
C PRO A 51 -16.88 -8.10 6.17
N ALA A 52 -15.73 -8.56 6.68
CA ALA A 52 -15.62 -9.05 8.04
C ALA A 52 -16.02 -7.94 9.02
N LYS A 53 -16.99 -8.22 9.89
CA LYS A 53 -17.41 -7.27 10.92
C LYS A 53 -16.29 -7.10 11.94
N GLU A 54 -16.13 -5.89 12.44
CA GLU A 54 -15.23 -5.63 13.56
C GLU A 54 -15.65 -6.42 14.79
N LYS A 55 -14.68 -6.77 15.63
CA LYS A 55 -14.92 -7.51 16.87
C LYS A 55 -15.60 -6.56 17.87
N GLU A 56 -16.89 -6.73 18.06
CA GLU A 56 -17.69 -6.01 19.05
C GLU A 56 -18.02 -6.93 20.22
N LEU A 57 -17.94 -6.38 21.44
CA LEU A 57 -18.46 -7.08 22.61
C LEU A 57 -19.97 -6.93 22.66
N ARG A 58 -20.63 -7.97 23.18
CA ARG A 58 -22.05 -7.85 23.48
C ARG A 58 -22.25 -6.73 24.52
N PRO A 59 -23.27 -5.88 24.33
CA PRO A 59 -23.57 -4.84 25.29
C PRO A 59 -23.87 -5.47 26.66
N PRO A 60 -23.51 -4.77 27.77
CA PRO A 60 -23.94 -5.17 29.11
C PRO A 60 -25.46 -5.32 29.19
N ARG A 61 -25.94 -6.22 30.04
CA ARG A 61 -27.38 -6.36 30.28
C ARG A 61 -27.85 -5.21 31.18
N GLU A 62 -28.94 -4.55 30.80
CA GLU A 62 -29.47 -3.39 31.53
C GLU A 62 -29.98 -3.74 32.94
N MET A 63 -30.67 -4.87 33.08
CA MET A 63 -31.18 -5.35 34.38
C MET A 63 -30.67 -6.76 34.67
N MET A 64 -29.94 -6.89 35.77
CA MET A 64 -29.63 -8.19 36.35
C MET A 64 -30.79 -8.62 37.25
N LYS A 65 -31.38 -9.78 36.95
CA LYS A 65 -32.54 -10.31 37.70
C LYS A 65 -32.15 -11.04 38.99
N ASN A 66 -30.87 -11.38 39.15
CA ASN A 66 -30.36 -12.26 40.20
C ASN A 66 -29.36 -11.53 41.10
N VAL A 67 -29.68 -10.30 41.52
CA VAL A 67 -28.83 -9.55 42.46
C VAL A 67 -29.21 -9.98 43.87
N SER A 68 -28.34 -10.72 44.53
CA SER A 68 -28.48 -11.04 45.96
C SER A 68 -28.26 -9.79 46.80
N GLY A 69 -28.87 -9.70 47.99
CA GLY A 69 -28.78 -8.53 48.86
C GLY A 69 -27.34 -8.18 49.25
N SER A 70 -27.06 -6.90 49.51
CA SER A 70 -25.69 -6.41 49.74
C SER A 70 -24.99 -7.00 50.96
N SER A 71 -25.75 -7.53 51.93
CA SER A 71 -25.23 -8.22 53.13
C SER A 71 -25.23 -9.74 53.01
N ALA A 72 -25.67 -10.29 51.88
CA ALA A 72 -25.64 -11.74 51.66
C ALA A 72 -24.18 -12.21 51.49
N GLY A 73 -23.84 -13.36 52.08
CA GLY A 73 -22.51 -13.96 51.96
C GLY A 73 -22.18 -14.42 50.53
N ALA A 74 -20.91 -14.74 50.29
CA ALA A 74 -20.45 -15.24 48.99
C ALA A 74 -21.08 -16.61 48.68
N GLY A 75 -21.96 -16.65 47.67
CA GLY A 75 -22.54 -17.90 47.16
C GLY A 75 -21.55 -18.69 46.31
N SER A 76 -21.80 -19.98 46.12
CA SER A 76 -20.93 -20.87 45.32
C SER A 76 -20.83 -20.47 43.84
N GLY A 77 -21.81 -19.74 43.31
CA GLY A 77 -21.82 -19.23 41.94
C GLY A 77 -21.08 -17.91 41.72
N GLU A 78 -20.76 -17.18 42.78
CA GLU A 78 -20.19 -15.81 42.68
C GLU A 78 -18.82 -15.80 42.01
N PHE A 79 -18.01 -16.84 42.25
CA PHE A 79 -16.71 -17.01 41.60
C PHE A 79 -16.82 -17.04 40.07
N HIS A 80 -17.81 -17.74 39.53
CA HIS A 80 -18.01 -17.82 38.08
C HIS A 80 -18.54 -16.51 37.52
N VAL A 81 -19.42 -15.81 38.24
CA VAL A 81 -19.90 -14.47 37.87
C VAL A 81 -18.71 -13.52 37.72
N TYR A 82 -17.83 -13.46 38.73
CA TYR A 82 -16.60 -12.66 38.67
C TYR A 82 -15.68 -13.08 37.51
N LYS A 83 -15.43 -14.37 37.32
CA LYS A 83 -14.58 -14.88 36.23
C LYS A 83 -15.08 -14.42 34.85
N HIS A 84 -16.39 -14.52 34.62
CA HIS A 84 -16.99 -14.09 33.35
C HIS A 84 -16.99 -12.56 33.19
N ALA A 85 -17.29 -11.82 34.26
CA ALA A 85 -17.26 -10.36 34.25
C ALA A 85 -15.84 -9.83 33.97
N ARG A 86 -14.83 -10.38 34.66
CA ARG A 86 -13.41 -10.01 34.49
C ARG A 86 -12.90 -10.29 33.08
N ARG A 87 -13.24 -11.46 32.52
CA ARG A 87 -12.87 -11.79 31.14
C ARG A 87 -13.49 -10.81 30.14
N ARG A 88 -14.79 -10.51 30.28
CA ARG A 88 -15.47 -9.50 29.43
C ARG A 88 -14.83 -8.13 29.56
N GLU A 89 -14.44 -7.73 30.77
CA GLU A 89 -13.81 -6.44 31.00
C GLU A 89 -12.42 -6.34 30.37
N TYR A 90 -11.60 -7.38 30.46
CA TYR A 90 -10.30 -7.42 29.77
C TYR A 90 -10.45 -7.40 28.26
N GLU A 91 -11.40 -8.15 27.71
CA GLU A 91 -11.72 -8.08 26.29
C GLU A 91 -12.17 -6.66 25.90
N ARG A 92 -12.90 -5.96 26.77
CA ARG A 92 -13.43 -4.61 26.52
C ARG A 92 -12.31 -3.59 26.48
N VAL A 93 -11.47 -3.58 27.51
CA VAL A 93 -10.29 -2.71 27.61
C VAL A 93 -9.37 -2.95 26.42
N ARG A 94 -9.06 -4.21 26.13
CA ARG A 94 -8.23 -4.58 24.98
C ARG A 94 -8.79 -4.07 23.64
N LEU A 95 -10.10 -4.19 23.41
CA LEU A 95 -10.71 -3.70 22.17
C LEU A 95 -10.70 -2.18 22.08
N MET A 96 -10.85 -1.46 23.20
CA MET A 96 -10.70 -0.01 23.21
C MET A 96 -9.27 0.40 22.89
N GLU A 97 -8.27 -0.22 23.54
CA GLU A 97 -6.85 0.02 23.28
C GLU A 97 -6.47 -0.28 21.83
N GLU A 98 -6.92 -1.40 21.27
CA GLU A 98 -6.70 -1.78 19.87
C GLU A 98 -7.35 -0.76 18.89
N LYS A 99 -8.54 -0.23 19.22
CA LYS A 99 -9.21 0.80 18.41
C LYS A 99 -8.47 2.13 18.46
N GLU A 100 -8.04 2.55 19.65
CA GLU A 100 -7.24 3.77 19.82
C GLU A 100 -5.91 3.69 19.09
N ALA A 101 -5.22 2.55 19.16
CA ALA A 101 -3.97 2.33 18.43
C ALA A 101 -4.18 2.44 16.91
N LYS A 102 -5.18 1.73 16.36
CA LYS A 102 -5.51 1.79 14.93
C LYS A 102 -5.92 3.20 14.48
N SER A 103 -6.68 3.91 15.29
CA SER A 103 -7.09 5.28 14.97
C SER A 103 -5.89 6.23 14.94
N LYS A 104 -4.94 6.10 15.87
CA LYS A 104 -3.71 6.89 15.87
C LYS A 104 -2.83 6.56 14.67
N GLU A 105 -2.68 5.29 14.34
CA GLU A 105 -1.92 4.83 13.16
C GLU A 105 -2.55 5.33 11.86
N ALA A 106 -3.87 5.25 11.71
CA ALA A 106 -4.59 5.75 10.55
C ALA A 106 -4.44 7.27 10.40
N ALA A 107 -4.63 8.03 11.47
CA ALA A 107 -4.45 9.49 11.45
C ALA A 107 -3.00 9.89 11.11
N ALA A 108 -2.01 9.17 11.64
CA ALA A 108 -0.61 9.40 11.30
C ALA A 108 -0.31 9.08 9.84
N PHE A 109 -0.89 8.01 9.31
CA PHE A 109 -0.74 7.62 7.91
C PHE A 109 -1.39 8.62 6.95
N GLU A 110 -2.61 9.06 7.23
CA GLU A 110 -3.31 10.09 6.45
C GLU A 110 -2.53 11.41 6.45
N ALA A 111 -2.00 11.82 7.61
CA ALA A 111 -1.16 13.01 7.70
C ALA A 111 0.13 12.89 6.87
N GLN A 112 0.78 11.72 6.89
CA GLN A 112 1.97 11.46 6.07
C GLN A 112 1.64 11.46 4.57
N GLN A 113 0.53 10.83 4.17
CA GLN A 113 0.08 10.82 2.78
C GLN A 113 -0.22 12.24 2.29
N ALA A 114 -0.98 13.03 3.05
CA ALA A 114 -1.30 14.41 2.70
C ALA A 114 -0.03 15.28 2.58
N ALA A 115 0.96 15.09 3.45
CA ALA A 115 2.23 15.80 3.37
C ALA A 115 3.01 15.44 2.09
N LEU A 116 3.11 14.14 1.77
CA LEU A 116 3.78 13.66 0.55
C LEU A 116 3.07 14.13 -0.72
N GLU A 117 1.74 14.10 -0.72
CA GLU A 117 0.92 14.61 -1.82
C GLU A 117 1.14 16.11 -2.01
N ALA A 118 1.09 16.91 -0.95
CA ALA A 118 1.35 18.35 -1.00
C ALA A 118 2.76 18.68 -1.50
N GLU A 119 3.78 17.93 -1.08
CA GLU A 119 5.15 18.09 -1.59
C GLU A 119 5.24 17.76 -3.09
N SER A 120 4.57 16.69 -3.53
CA SER A 120 4.53 16.29 -4.93
C SER A 120 3.78 17.33 -5.79
N GLU A 121 2.69 17.88 -5.28
CA GLU A 121 1.90 18.94 -5.92
C GLU A 121 2.68 20.25 -5.98
N ALA A 122 3.41 20.61 -4.93
CA ALA A 122 4.28 21.79 -4.93
C ALA A 122 5.41 21.67 -5.96
N LYS A 123 6.03 20.49 -6.10
CA LYS A 123 7.07 20.24 -7.11
C LYS A 123 6.49 20.25 -8.53
N THR A 124 5.36 19.58 -8.74
CA THR A 124 4.72 19.48 -10.05
C THR A 124 4.11 20.81 -10.51
N SER A 125 3.50 21.59 -9.62
CA SER A 125 2.95 22.93 -9.91
C SER A 125 4.06 23.92 -10.30
N LYS A 126 5.18 23.95 -9.57
CA LYS A 126 6.36 24.75 -9.94
C LYS A 126 6.86 24.39 -11.34
N ASN A 127 6.99 23.10 -11.64
CA ASN A 127 7.45 22.63 -12.95
C ASN A 127 6.42 22.85 -14.06
N ARG A 128 5.12 22.78 -13.76
CA ARG A 128 4.04 23.13 -14.69
C ARG A 128 4.07 24.62 -15.03
N ALA A 129 4.14 25.49 -14.02
CA ALA A 129 4.25 26.94 -14.21
C ALA A 129 5.50 27.34 -15.02
N LYS A 130 6.65 26.69 -14.82
CA LYS A 130 7.84 26.90 -15.66
C LYS A 130 7.59 26.53 -17.13
N ARG A 131 6.96 25.39 -17.39
CA ARG A 131 6.61 24.94 -18.76
C ARG A 131 5.57 25.85 -19.41
N ASP A 132 4.56 26.28 -18.69
CA ASP A 132 3.51 27.15 -19.23
C ASP A 132 4.05 28.54 -19.59
N LYS A 133 4.97 29.10 -18.78
CA LYS A 133 5.71 30.32 -19.14
C LYS A 133 6.55 30.15 -20.41
N LYS A 134 7.28 29.03 -20.55
CA LYS A 134 8.05 28.73 -21.77
C LYS A 134 7.14 28.57 -22.99
N LYS A 135 6.02 27.85 -22.85
CA LYS A 135 5.00 27.70 -23.91
C LYS A 135 4.38 29.03 -24.32
N ALA A 136 4.03 29.88 -23.36
CA ALA A 136 3.48 31.21 -23.64
C ALA A 136 4.49 32.10 -24.38
N ARG A 137 5.77 32.08 -24.00
CA ARG A 137 6.84 32.79 -24.72
C ARG A 137 7.04 32.26 -26.13
N ALA A 138 7.09 30.93 -26.31
CA ALA A 138 7.24 30.30 -27.62
C ALA A 138 6.02 30.58 -28.52
N ALA A 139 4.80 30.54 -27.97
CA ALA A 139 3.58 30.88 -28.69
C ALA A 139 3.55 32.38 -29.08
N ALA A 140 3.98 33.28 -28.19
CA ALA A 140 4.09 34.71 -28.50
C ALA A 140 5.15 34.97 -29.58
N ALA A 141 6.31 34.31 -29.51
CA ALA A 141 7.35 34.40 -30.54
C ALA A 141 6.87 33.84 -31.89
N ALA A 142 6.17 32.70 -31.90
CA ALA A 142 5.57 32.14 -33.09
C ALA A 142 4.47 33.06 -33.68
N ALA A 143 3.65 33.68 -32.83
CA ALA A 143 2.64 34.66 -33.26
C ALA A 143 3.28 35.94 -33.84
N ALA A 144 4.36 36.44 -33.23
CA ALA A 144 5.12 37.58 -33.75
C ALA A 144 5.81 37.25 -35.09
N ALA A 145 6.38 36.04 -35.22
CA ALA A 145 6.94 35.57 -36.49
C ALA A 145 5.87 35.37 -37.57
N ALA A 146 4.68 34.86 -37.19
CA ALA A 146 3.53 34.75 -38.09
C ALA A 146 3.00 36.13 -38.53
N ALA A 147 2.99 37.12 -37.62
CA ALA A 147 2.60 38.49 -37.95
C ALA A 147 3.63 39.20 -38.85
N ALA A 148 4.93 38.97 -38.63
CA ALA A 148 6.00 39.49 -39.49
C ALA A 148 5.97 38.86 -40.90
N THR A 149 5.66 37.56 -41.00
CA THR A 149 5.49 36.86 -42.29
C THR A 149 4.15 37.15 -42.97
N ALA A 150 3.16 37.75 -42.28
CA ALA A 150 1.92 38.22 -42.88
C ALA A 150 2.03 39.63 -43.50
N LEU A 151 3.05 40.42 -43.11
CA LEU A 151 3.34 41.74 -43.69
C LEU A 151 4.25 41.66 -44.93
N GLU A 152 4.99 40.56 -45.09
CA GLU A 152 5.81 40.26 -46.28
C GLU A 152 5.20 39.05 -47.00
N GLY A 153 4.42 39.29 -48.06
CA GLY A 153 3.71 38.23 -48.78
C GLY A 153 4.62 37.22 -49.48
N GLY A 154 4.48 35.92 -49.14
CA GLY A 154 4.98 34.80 -49.95
C GLY A 154 5.05 33.45 -49.19
N PRO A 155 4.61 32.30 -49.77
CA PRO A 155 4.47 31.05 -49.03
C PRO A 155 5.79 30.24 -49.00
N CYS A 156 6.28 29.92 -47.81
CA CYS A 156 7.40 28.98 -47.65
C CYS A 156 7.02 27.82 -46.72
N LYS A 157 7.02 26.64 -47.33
CA LYS A 157 6.79 25.32 -46.76
C LYS A 157 8.13 24.83 -46.21
N SER A 158 8.28 24.70 -44.89
CA SER A 158 9.40 23.92 -44.35
C SER A 158 9.02 23.19 -43.07
N THR A 159 9.03 21.88 -43.22
CA THR A 159 9.02 20.86 -42.19
C THR A 159 10.36 20.88 -41.44
N SER A 160 10.36 21.12 -40.13
CA SER A 160 11.54 20.81 -39.31
C SER A 160 11.16 20.50 -37.87
N GLN A 161 11.10 19.20 -37.60
CA GLN A 161 11.78 18.53 -36.49
C GLN A 161 11.57 19.11 -35.08
N ILE A 162 10.78 18.33 -34.34
CA ILE A 162 10.64 18.35 -32.89
C ILE A 162 12.00 17.88 -32.33
N GLY A 163 12.88 18.83 -32.05
CA GLY A 163 14.21 18.60 -31.47
C GLY A 163 14.20 18.90 -29.98
N GLU A 164 14.39 17.85 -29.19
CA GLU A 164 14.60 17.83 -27.76
C GLU A 164 15.89 18.60 -27.40
N ALA A 165 15.76 19.70 -26.64
CA ALA A 165 16.87 20.34 -25.96
C ALA A 165 16.64 20.22 -24.45
N LEU A 166 17.24 19.15 -23.92
CA LEU A 166 17.62 19.03 -22.52
C LEU A 166 18.68 20.10 -22.24
N ASP A 167 18.31 21.17 -21.57
CA ASP A 167 19.29 22.03 -20.89
C ASP A 167 19.16 21.82 -19.38
N ALA A 168 20.17 21.13 -18.88
CA ALA A 168 20.51 21.02 -17.49
C ALA A 168 21.02 22.39 -16.99
N ASP A 169 20.29 23.01 -16.08
CA ASP A 169 20.85 23.99 -15.16
C ASP A 169 20.63 23.47 -13.75
N ALA A 170 21.70 22.85 -13.26
CA ALA A 170 21.95 22.54 -11.87
C ALA A 170 22.34 23.83 -11.13
N ASP A 171 21.88 23.92 -9.89
CA ASP A 171 22.45 24.72 -8.79
C ASP A 171 22.53 26.26 -8.96
N ALA A 172 21.55 26.93 -8.33
CA ALA A 172 21.75 28.25 -7.75
C ALA A 172 21.05 28.31 -6.39
N GLU A 173 21.70 27.72 -5.39
CA GLU A 173 21.59 28.16 -3.99
C GLU A 173 22.06 29.61 -3.91
N GLY A 174 21.16 30.50 -3.49
CA GLY A 174 21.41 31.93 -3.34
C GLY A 174 20.84 32.41 -2.01
N THR A 175 21.69 32.37 -1.00
CA THR A 175 21.52 32.98 0.32
C THR A 175 21.45 34.51 0.24
N ALA A 176 20.35 35.11 0.68
CA ALA A 176 20.19 36.47 1.20
C ALA A 176 18.70 36.55 1.62
N GLU A 177 18.31 36.88 2.86
CA GLU A 177 18.60 38.14 3.52
C GLU A 177 18.78 37.96 5.04
N ARG A 178 19.78 38.68 5.55
CA ARG A 178 20.03 38.98 6.96
C ARG A 178 19.83 40.50 7.11
N GLU A 179 19.35 40.89 8.30
CA GLU A 179 19.06 42.23 8.87
C GLU A 179 17.53 42.41 9.04
N ASP A 180 16.96 42.63 10.22
CA ASP A 180 17.45 43.29 11.43
C ASP A 180 16.56 42.92 12.65
N ALA A 181 17.16 42.60 13.80
CA ALA A 181 16.62 42.80 15.16
C ALA A 181 17.57 42.19 16.21
N GLN A 182 18.38 43.06 16.83
CA GLN A 182 19.19 42.75 18.00
C GLN A 182 18.35 42.47 19.27
N LYS A 183 18.98 41.71 20.18
CA LYS A 183 18.88 41.76 21.66
C LYS A 183 17.94 40.75 22.34
N VAL A 184 18.51 39.64 22.84
CA VAL A 184 18.65 39.28 24.28
C VAL A 184 19.72 38.17 24.36
N GLU A 185 20.77 38.42 25.15
CA GLU A 185 21.77 37.40 25.52
C GLU A 185 21.26 36.52 26.67
N GLU A 186 21.77 35.29 26.67
CA GLU A 186 22.16 34.45 27.81
C GLU A 186 21.45 33.09 27.95
N GLU A 187 22.27 32.07 28.21
CA GLU A 187 22.01 30.69 28.63
C GLU A 187 21.96 29.56 27.57
N GLY A 188 22.95 28.64 27.65
CA GLY A 188 22.70 27.22 27.36
C GLY A 188 23.71 26.43 26.52
N GLU A 189 25.00 26.40 26.85
CA GLU A 189 26.00 25.51 26.18
C GLU A 189 25.83 24.00 26.47
N GLY A 190 24.73 23.54 27.09
CA GLY A 190 24.57 22.17 27.59
C GLY A 190 23.93 21.13 26.66
N GLU A 191 23.39 21.50 25.50
CA GLU A 191 22.45 20.60 24.78
C GLU A 191 23.01 19.91 23.52
N ARG A 192 24.13 20.40 22.97
CA ARG A 192 24.69 19.87 21.70
C ARG A 192 25.33 18.49 21.85
N GLU A 193 25.79 18.13 23.04
CA GLU A 193 26.47 16.85 23.28
C GLU A 193 25.49 15.67 23.45
N LYS A 194 24.26 15.92 23.92
CA LYS A 194 23.24 14.87 24.08
C LYS A 194 22.63 14.41 22.75
N LYS A 195 22.67 15.26 21.71
CA LYS A 195 22.10 14.96 20.39
C LYS A 195 22.97 13.99 19.57
N LYS A 196 24.29 14.00 19.76
CA LYS A 196 25.21 13.07 19.08
C LYS A 196 25.16 11.62 19.63
N ARG A 197 24.79 11.43 20.90
CA ARG A 197 24.74 10.08 21.53
C ARG A 197 23.46 9.30 21.23
N ARG A 198 22.44 9.91 20.62
CA ARG A 198 21.16 9.24 20.32
C ARG A 198 21.14 8.46 18.99
N ILE A 199 22.17 8.59 18.15
CA ILE A 199 22.21 7.95 16.82
C ILE A 199 22.95 6.59 16.84
N ALA A 200 23.68 6.26 17.91
CA ALA A 200 24.45 5.02 17.99
C ALA A 200 23.89 4.06 19.05
N ARG A 201 22.78 3.39 18.74
CA ARG A 201 22.47 2.06 19.29
C ARG A 201 22.16 1.12 18.11
N PRO A 202 23.03 0.14 17.81
CA PRO A 202 22.68 -0.89 16.84
C PRO A 202 21.54 -1.74 17.42
N VAL A 203 20.51 -1.97 16.63
CA VAL A 203 19.39 -2.85 16.99
C VAL A 203 19.90 -4.29 16.83
N GLU A 204 20.15 -4.98 17.94
CA GLU A 204 20.47 -6.41 17.91
C GLU A 204 19.29 -7.17 17.28
N GLY A 205 19.55 -7.89 16.18
CA GLY A 205 18.63 -8.93 15.69
C GLY A 205 18.01 -8.76 14.29
N ALA A 206 18.59 -7.98 13.37
CA ALA A 206 18.08 -7.87 12.00
C ALA A 206 19.02 -8.44 10.92
N ASP A 207 19.49 -9.68 11.10
CA ASP A 207 20.08 -10.47 10.02
C ASP A 207 18.97 -11.24 9.27
N VAL A 208 18.21 -10.53 8.44
CA VAL A 208 17.33 -11.20 7.47
C VAL A 208 18.19 -11.61 6.27
N ALA A 209 18.86 -12.77 6.41
CA ALA A 209 19.59 -13.39 5.32
C ALA A 209 18.63 -13.75 4.17
N PHE A 210 18.71 -13.02 3.07
CA PHE A 210 17.99 -13.32 1.83
C PHE A 210 18.59 -14.61 1.22
N ARG A 211 17.98 -15.75 1.56
CA ARG A 211 18.37 -17.07 1.05
C ARG A 211 18.01 -17.16 -0.44
N ARG A 212 19.01 -17.00 -1.32
CA ARG A 212 18.87 -17.33 -2.75
C ARG A 212 18.56 -18.83 -2.89
N PRO A 213 17.47 -19.23 -3.58
CA PRO A 213 17.23 -20.63 -3.86
C PRO A 213 18.13 -21.09 -5.00
N GLY A 214 19.08 -22.00 -4.74
CA GLY A 214 19.79 -22.70 -5.83
C GLY A 214 21.25 -23.09 -5.65
N VAL A 215 21.78 -23.30 -4.45
CA VAL A 215 23.10 -23.94 -4.30
C VAL A 215 22.97 -25.10 -3.33
N GLN A 216 22.89 -26.31 -3.89
CA GLN A 216 23.17 -27.55 -3.18
C GLN A 216 24.68 -27.60 -2.99
N SER A 217 25.13 -27.64 -1.74
CA SER A 217 26.49 -28.04 -1.37
C SER A 217 26.37 -29.32 -0.55
N ASP A 218 26.80 -30.41 -1.18
CA ASP A 218 27.20 -31.65 -0.50
C ASP A 218 28.41 -31.41 0.41
N GLU A 219 28.71 -32.38 1.28
CA GLU A 219 29.68 -32.44 2.40
C GLU A 219 28.99 -32.19 3.77
N GLU A 220 28.92 -33.13 4.73
CA GLU A 220 29.66 -34.36 5.03
C GLU A 220 28.72 -35.57 5.31
#